data_AF-A0A934SV72-F1
#
_entry.id   AF-A0A934SV72-F1
#
_cell.length_a   1.000
_cell.length_b   1.000
_cell.length_c   1.000
_cell.angle_alpha   90.00
_cell.angle_beta   90.00
_cell.angle_gamma   90.00
#
_symmetry.space_group_name_H-M   'P 1'
#
loop_
_entity.id
_entity.type
_entity.pdbx_description
1 polymer ?
#
loop_
_entity_poly.entity_id
_entity_poly.type
_entity_poly.pdbx_seq_one_letter_code
_entity_poly.pdbx_strand_id
1 'polypeptide(L)'
;MAIHPAGIKNSHTSQLVFWTLFLPLLTLIFLPLFHVSPDIDPAEIEMVQRAGVQIDAVSEKTQDQFKRWFIDTGAMQVSTGFFQGSGDYTGRTQLVSNLSAMASDWMRSVWGLIYKYLWRLHALAYVYVAAITAVCLPALVDGICVRARKRYQFQASNPLVFNVSTHTAVMVIGLLVYIPLIPFALTPVPVAAFMGFLGLALWWAAANFQTGV
;
A
#
# COMPACT_ATOMS: atom_id res chain seq x y z
N MET A 1 21.55 -25.10 36.28
CA MET A 1 21.44 -23.75 35.69
C MET A 1 20.75 -23.93 34.34
N ALA A 2 19.43 -23.74 34.29
CA ALA A 2 18.65 -23.95 33.07
C ALA A 2 18.89 -22.79 32.11
N ILE A 3 19.33 -23.10 30.90
CA ILE A 3 19.50 -22.13 29.82
C ILE A 3 18.10 -21.81 29.32
N HIS A 4 17.58 -20.63 29.65
CA HIS A 4 16.36 -20.12 29.01
C HIS A 4 16.62 -20.00 27.50
N PRO A 5 15.79 -20.59 26.63
CA PRO A 5 15.87 -20.32 25.21
C PRO A 5 15.56 -18.83 25.01
N ALA A 6 16.53 -18.09 24.51
CA ALA A 6 16.32 -16.71 24.09
C ALA A 6 15.16 -16.71 23.10
N GLY A 7 14.06 -16.06 23.47
CA GLY A 7 12.88 -15.96 22.63
C GLY A 7 13.29 -15.41 21.28
N ILE A 8 13.07 -16.20 20.22
CA ILE A 8 13.28 -15.80 18.84
C ILE A 8 12.38 -14.59 18.61
N LYS A 9 12.97 -13.38 18.66
CA LYS A 9 12.25 -12.14 18.41
C LYS A 9 11.93 -12.12 16.92
N ASN A 10 10.68 -12.33 16.55
CA ASN A 10 10.18 -12.30 15.16
C ASN A 10 10.28 -10.88 14.56
N SER A 11 11.51 -10.41 14.33
CA SER A 11 11.80 -9.10 13.75
C SER A 11 11.23 -8.96 12.34
N HIS A 12 11.34 -10.02 11.52
CA HIS A 12 10.87 -10.01 10.14
C HIS A 12 9.35 -9.95 10.01
N THR A 13 8.61 -10.69 10.84
CA THR A 13 7.14 -10.61 10.88
C THR A 13 6.68 -9.23 11.33
N SER A 14 7.32 -8.67 12.37
CA SER A 14 7.01 -7.31 12.82
C SER A 14 7.24 -6.27 11.73
N GLN A 15 8.29 -6.43 10.92
CA GLN A 15 8.56 -5.52 9.81
C GLN A 15 7.58 -5.70 8.66
N LEU A 16 7.18 -6.94 8.36
CA LEU A 16 6.14 -7.20 7.36
C LEU A 16 4.83 -6.54 7.78
N VAL A 17 4.40 -6.71 9.02
CA VAL A 17 3.20 -6.04 9.56
C VAL A 17 3.36 -4.52 9.49
N PHE A 18 4.52 -3.98 9.84
CA PHE A 18 4.78 -2.54 9.75
C PHE A 18 4.60 -2.02 8.31
N TRP A 19 5.24 -2.66 7.32
CA TRP A 19 5.21 -2.21 5.93
C TRP A 19 3.88 -2.46 5.22
N THR A 20 3.20 -3.56 5.52
CA THR A 20 1.96 -3.97 4.82
C THR A 20 0.69 -3.41 5.45
N LEU A 21 0.70 -3.13 6.76
CA LEU A 21 -0.49 -2.71 7.49
C LEU A 21 -0.31 -1.33 8.13
N PHE A 22 0.73 -1.15 8.94
CA PHE A 22 0.88 0.07 9.73
C PHE A 22 1.18 1.29 8.85
N LEU A 23 2.09 1.15 7.88
CA LEU A 23 2.47 2.26 7.01
C LEU A 23 1.31 2.73 6.13
N PRO A 24 0.54 1.86 5.42
CA PRO A 24 -0.67 2.27 4.71
C PRO A 24 -1.72 2.93 5.61
N LEU A 25 -1.90 2.42 6.83
CA LEU A 25 -2.85 2.99 7.79
C LEU A 25 -2.42 4.38 8.25
N LEU A 26 -1.14 4.56 8.60
CA LEU A 26 -0.61 5.87 8.97
C LEU A 26 -0.81 6.88 7.85
N THR A 27 -0.55 6.48 6.60
CA THR A 27 -0.72 7.38 5.46
C THR A 27 -2.18 7.72 5.24
N LEU A 28 -3.12 6.80 5.43
CA LEU A 28 -4.55 7.11 5.37
C LEU A 28 -4.97 8.12 6.44
N ILE A 29 -4.32 8.11 7.61
CA ILE A 29 -4.59 9.05 8.72
C ILE A 29 -3.93 10.42 8.47
N PHE A 30 -2.66 10.44 8.06
CA PHE A 30 -1.86 11.67 7.96
C PHE A 30 -2.00 12.39 6.63
N LEU A 31 -2.22 11.69 5.52
CA LEU A 31 -2.28 12.26 4.18
C LEU A 31 -3.44 13.27 3.99
N PRO A 32 -4.63 13.07 4.59
CA PRO A 32 -5.68 14.08 4.64
C PRO A 32 -5.27 15.42 5.25
N LEU A 33 -4.27 15.47 6.14
CA LEU A 33 -3.80 16.72 6.73
C LEU A 33 -3.16 17.67 5.70
N PHE A 34 -2.74 17.12 4.55
CA PHE A 34 -2.13 17.87 3.46
C PHE A 34 -3.14 18.30 2.39
N HIS A 35 -4.44 18.21 2.64
CA HIS A 35 -5.52 18.60 1.71
C HIS A 35 -5.38 17.95 0.32
N VAL A 36 -5.04 16.67 0.28
CA VAL A 36 -4.95 15.91 -0.97
C VAL A 36 -6.35 15.73 -1.54
N SER A 37 -6.53 16.05 -2.83
CA SER A 37 -7.82 15.86 -3.48
C SER A 37 -8.23 14.38 -3.45
N PRO A 38 -9.42 14.06 -2.90
CA PRO A 38 -9.97 12.71 -2.94
C PRO A 38 -10.42 12.30 -4.34
N ASP A 39 -10.49 13.25 -5.27
CA ASP A 39 -10.95 13.00 -6.64
C ASP A 39 -9.89 12.21 -7.44
N ILE A 40 -10.39 11.44 -8.41
CA ILE A 40 -9.56 10.69 -9.34
C ILE A 40 -9.06 11.65 -10.41
N ASP A 41 -7.76 11.66 -10.65
CA ASP A 41 -7.15 12.56 -11.64
C ASP A 41 -7.56 12.16 -13.07
N PRO A 42 -7.94 13.09 -13.95
CA PRO A 42 -8.29 12.79 -15.34
C PRO A 42 -7.21 12.01 -16.11
N ALA A 43 -5.92 12.23 -15.78
CA ALA A 43 -4.82 11.51 -16.41
C ALA A 43 -4.81 10.01 -16.04
N GLU A 44 -5.26 9.65 -14.84
CA GLU A 44 -5.43 8.25 -14.44
C GLU A 44 -6.56 7.59 -15.22
N ILE A 45 -7.68 8.30 -15.38
CA ILE A 45 -8.84 7.83 -16.14
C ILE A 45 -8.44 7.57 -17.59
N GLU A 46 -7.73 8.51 -18.23
CA GLU A 46 -7.24 8.36 -19.59
C GLU A 46 -6.30 7.16 -19.75
N MET A 47 -5.38 6.96 -18.79
CA MET A 47 -4.50 5.79 -18.78
C MET A 47 -5.29 4.48 -18.72
N VAL A 48 -6.26 4.39 -17.80
CA VAL A 48 -7.07 3.18 -17.60
C VAL A 48 -7.96 2.91 -18.82
N GLN A 49 -8.50 3.95 -19.44
CA GLN A 49 -9.24 3.84 -20.71
C GLN A 49 -8.35 3.33 -21.85
N ARG A 50 -7.12 3.85 -21.97
CA ARG A 50 -6.14 3.38 -22.96
C ARG A 50 -5.74 1.92 -22.75
N ALA A 51 -5.78 1.44 -21.50
CA ALA A 51 -5.59 0.03 -21.17
C ALA A 51 -6.80 -0.86 -21.53
N GLY A 52 -7.89 -0.29 -22.05
CA GLY A 52 -9.09 -1.01 -22.47
C GLY A 52 -10.07 -1.32 -21.33
N VAL A 53 -9.89 -0.72 -20.15
CA VAL A 53 -10.75 -0.96 -19.00
C VAL A 53 -11.96 -0.02 -19.04
N GLN A 54 -13.17 -0.58 -18.87
CA GLN A 54 -14.42 0.20 -18.82
C GLN A 54 -14.54 0.92 -17.48
N ILE A 55 -14.40 2.25 -17.49
CA ILE A 55 -14.39 3.10 -16.29
C ILE A 55 -15.71 3.03 -15.52
N ASP A 56 -16.83 2.97 -16.22
CA ASP A 56 -18.16 2.93 -15.60
C ASP A 56 -18.34 1.64 -14.80
N ALA A 57 -17.97 0.50 -15.37
CA ALA A 57 -18.02 -0.80 -14.69
C ALA A 57 -17.08 -0.85 -13.46
N VAL A 58 -15.89 -0.26 -13.55
CA VAL A 58 -14.97 -0.16 -12.41
C VAL A 58 -15.55 0.72 -11.30
N SER A 59 -16.13 1.85 -11.67
CA SER A 59 -16.71 2.81 -10.72
C SER A 59 -17.94 2.22 -10.03
N GLU A 60 -18.82 1.54 -10.77
CA GLU A 60 -19.97 0.82 -10.23
C GLU A 60 -19.53 -0.27 -9.24
N LYS A 61 -18.57 -1.12 -9.63
CA LYS A 61 -18.03 -2.16 -8.76
C LYS A 61 -17.40 -1.60 -7.49
N THR A 62 -16.66 -0.49 -7.62
CA THR A 62 -16.04 0.19 -6.48
C THR A 62 -17.09 0.77 -5.55
N GLN A 63 -18.12 1.42 -6.10
CA GLN A 63 -19.22 2.01 -5.35
C GLN A 63 -20.00 0.94 -4.58
N ASP A 64 -20.32 -0.18 -5.23
CA ASP A 64 -21.00 -1.31 -4.60
C ASP A 64 -20.19 -1.92 -3.46
N GLN A 65 -18.89 -2.10 -3.66
CA GLN A 65 -18.02 -2.63 -2.63
C GLN A 65 -17.84 -1.65 -1.46
N PHE A 66 -17.67 -0.36 -1.75
CA PHE A 66 -17.58 0.68 -0.72
C PHE A 66 -18.87 0.76 0.10
N LYS A 67 -20.04 0.71 -0.56
CA LYS A 67 -21.34 0.67 0.11
C LYS A 67 -21.43 -0.51 1.07
N ARG A 68 -21.20 -1.73 0.57
CA ARG A 68 -21.32 -2.97 1.36
C ARG A 68 -20.36 -3.00 2.55
N TRP A 69 -19.15 -2.48 2.39
CA TRP A 69 -18.12 -2.58 3.43
C TRP A 69 -18.22 -1.47 4.48
N PHE A 70 -18.63 -0.26 4.09
CA PHE A 70 -18.51 0.92 4.96
C PHE A 70 -19.81 1.69 5.20
N ILE A 71 -20.73 1.70 4.24
CA ILE A 71 -22.01 2.44 4.37
C ILE A 71 -23.06 1.55 5.01
N ASP A 72 -23.23 0.33 4.51
CA ASP A 72 -24.24 -0.62 4.99
C ASP A 72 -23.91 -1.14 6.39
N THR A 73 -22.61 -1.20 6.73
CA THR A 73 -22.13 -1.59 8.06
C THR A 73 -22.27 -0.48 9.10
N GLY A 74 -22.63 0.74 8.70
CA GLY A 74 -22.70 1.89 9.59
C GLY A 74 -21.34 2.52 9.92
N ALA A 75 -20.22 1.96 9.45
CA ALA A 75 -18.88 2.37 9.84
C ALA A 75 -18.58 3.84 9.47
N MET A 76 -19.03 4.26 8.29
CA MET A 76 -18.90 5.65 7.85
C MET A 76 -19.75 6.60 8.70
N GLN A 77 -21.00 6.24 8.99
CA GLN A 77 -21.92 7.08 9.77
C GLN A 77 -21.48 7.22 11.23
N VAL A 78 -20.97 6.14 11.82
CA VAL A 78 -20.44 6.15 13.19
C VAL A 78 -19.19 7.03 13.27
N SER A 79 -18.26 6.88 12.33
CA SER A 79 -17.02 7.67 12.35
C SER A 79 -17.30 9.14 12.04
N THR A 80 -18.10 9.47 11.03
CA THR A 80 -18.44 10.87 10.73
C THR A 80 -19.24 11.50 11.87
N GLY A 81 -20.19 10.78 12.46
CA GLY A 81 -20.99 11.24 13.61
C GLY A 81 -20.14 11.53 14.85
N PHE A 82 -19.11 10.72 15.11
CA PHE A 82 -18.17 10.96 16.21
C PHE A 82 -17.41 12.28 16.07
N PHE A 83 -16.96 12.63 14.85
CA PHE A 83 -16.20 13.85 14.59
C PHE A 83 -17.07 15.09 14.30
N GLN A 84 -18.32 14.92 13.87
CA GLN A 84 -19.25 16.04 13.65
C GLN A 84 -19.78 16.64 14.96
N GLY A 85 -19.67 15.91 16.07
CA GLY A 85 -20.00 16.40 17.41
C GLY A 85 -21.50 16.58 17.60
N SER A 86 -22.13 15.68 18.35
CA SER A 86 -23.51 15.82 18.81
C SER A 86 -23.66 17.06 19.72
N GLY A 87 -24.24 18.14 19.20
CA GLY A 87 -24.86 19.16 20.04
C GLY A 87 -24.64 20.59 19.57
N ASP A 88 -25.74 21.24 19.18
CA ASP A 88 -25.96 22.68 19.33
C ASP A 88 -25.89 23.04 20.83
N TYR A 89 -24.69 23.10 21.38
CA TYR A 89 -24.47 23.71 22.69
C TYR A 89 -24.28 25.21 22.46
N THR A 90 -25.33 25.97 22.76
CA THR A 90 -25.29 27.42 22.96
C THR A 90 -24.15 27.79 23.91
N GLY A 91 -23.00 28.19 23.35
CA GLY A 91 -21.79 28.52 24.14
C GLY A 91 -20.45 28.05 23.56
N ARG A 92 -20.40 27.43 22.38
CA ARG A 92 -19.13 27.05 21.74
C ARG A 92 -18.26 28.28 21.44
N THR A 93 -17.04 28.30 21.97
CA THR A 93 -15.99 29.24 21.56
C THR A 93 -15.58 28.99 20.11
N GLN A 94 -15.18 30.05 19.40
CA GLN A 94 -14.76 30.00 17.98
C GLN A 94 -13.67 28.96 17.71
N LEU A 95 -12.81 28.66 18.70
CA LEU A 95 -11.81 27.60 18.60
C LEU A 95 -12.43 26.21 18.46
N VAL A 96 -13.50 25.91 19.19
CA VAL A 96 -14.13 24.58 19.17
C VAL A 96 -14.91 24.38 17.87
N SER A 97 -15.56 25.43 17.34
CA SER A 97 -16.22 25.36 16.03
C SER A 97 -15.22 25.09 14.91
N ASN A 98 -14.07 25.79 14.93
CA ASN A 98 -13.01 25.60 13.93
C ASN A 98 -12.42 24.18 13.99
N LEU A 99 -12.17 23.64 15.18
CA LEU A 99 -11.68 22.27 15.35
C LEU A 99 -12.68 21.22 14.86
N SER A 100 -13.99 21.42 15.10
CA SER A 100 -15.02 20.50 14.60
C SER A 100 -15.12 20.53 13.06
N ALA A 101 -15.01 21.71 12.44
CA ALA A 101 -14.99 21.84 10.99
C ALA A 101 -13.77 21.13 10.39
N MET A 102 -12.58 21.35 10.95
CA MET A 102 -11.35 20.66 10.54
C MET A 102 -11.46 19.13 10.68
N ALA A 103 -12.00 18.64 11.79
CA ALA A 103 -12.17 17.21 12.01
C ALA A 103 -13.17 16.57 11.01
N SER A 104 -14.24 17.29 10.69
CA SER A 104 -15.22 16.83 9.70
C SER A 104 -14.65 16.77 8.29
N ASP A 105 -13.84 17.76 7.90
CA ASP A 105 -13.19 17.81 6.58
C ASP A 105 -12.07 16.76 6.46
N TRP A 106 -11.30 16.58 7.54
CA TRP A 106 -10.31 15.50 7.65
C TRP A 106 -10.98 14.12 7.47
N MET A 107 -12.09 13.86 8.16
CA MET A 107 -12.81 12.59 8.04
C MET A 107 -13.39 12.38 6.64
N ARG A 108 -13.93 13.42 6.01
CA ARG A 108 -14.38 13.36 4.62
C ARG A 108 -13.23 12.98 3.68
N SER A 109 -12.06 13.56 3.89
CA SER A 109 -10.86 13.28 3.11
C SER A 109 -10.35 11.85 3.33
N VAL A 110 -10.38 11.33 4.57
CA VAL A 110 -10.05 9.93 4.88
C VAL A 110 -10.94 8.98 4.06
N TRP A 111 -12.26 9.17 4.08
CA TRP A 111 -13.19 8.32 3.35
C TRP A 111 -13.03 8.44 1.83
N GLY A 112 -12.74 9.64 1.32
CA GLY A 112 -12.40 9.86 -0.08
C GLY A 112 -11.14 9.11 -0.51
N LEU A 113 -10.10 9.08 0.32
CA LEU A 113 -8.88 8.30 0.06
C LEU A 113 -9.14 6.79 0.09
N ILE A 114 -9.98 6.30 1.01
CA ILE A 114 -10.38 4.88 1.03
C ILE A 114 -11.10 4.52 -0.26
N TYR A 115 -12.04 5.36 -0.71
CA TYR A 115 -12.74 5.15 -1.97
C TYR A 115 -11.78 5.15 -3.16
N LYS A 116 -10.89 6.15 -3.26
CA LYS A 116 -9.87 6.26 -4.30
C LYS A 116 -8.91 5.07 -4.31
N TYR A 117 -8.53 4.56 -3.12
CA TYR A 117 -7.73 3.36 -2.97
C TYR A 117 -8.43 2.13 -3.57
N LEU A 118 -9.70 1.91 -3.22
CA LEU A 118 -10.49 0.81 -3.79
C LEU A 118 -10.66 0.95 -5.30
N TRP A 119 -10.92 2.17 -5.78
CA TRP A 119 -11.06 2.44 -7.21
C TRP A 119 -9.78 2.06 -7.95
N ARG A 120 -8.61 2.52 -7.47
CA ARG A 120 -7.31 2.21 -8.08
C ARG A 120 -7.01 0.72 -8.04
N LEU A 121 -7.37 0.01 -6.97
CA LEU A 121 -7.22 -1.45 -6.92
C LEU A 121 -8.00 -2.15 -8.05
N HIS A 122 -9.24 -1.75 -8.32
CA HIS A 122 -10.03 -2.34 -9.40
C HIS A 122 -9.57 -1.87 -10.79
N ALA A 123 -9.33 -0.57 -10.95
CA ALA A 123 -8.93 0.05 -12.21
C ALA A 123 -7.59 -0.47 -12.71
N LEU A 124 -6.61 -0.59 -11.80
CA LEU A 124 -5.25 -0.99 -12.12
C LEU A 124 -5.02 -2.49 -11.93
N ALA A 125 -6.00 -3.28 -11.48
CA ALA A 125 -5.83 -4.72 -11.24
C ALA A 125 -5.14 -5.42 -12.42
N TYR A 126 -5.63 -5.20 -13.64
CA TYR A 126 -5.07 -5.79 -14.85
C TYR A 126 -3.65 -5.30 -15.14
N VAL A 127 -3.40 -3.99 -14.97
CA VAL A 127 -2.08 -3.38 -15.17
C VAL A 127 -1.07 -3.94 -14.15
N TYR A 128 -1.47 -4.09 -12.89
CA TYR A 128 -0.65 -4.69 -11.84
C TYR A 128 -0.33 -6.14 -12.15
N VAL A 129 -1.33 -6.95 -12.48
CA VAL A 129 -1.12 -8.37 -12.81
C VAL A 129 -0.21 -8.51 -14.02
N ALA A 130 -0.44 -7.73 -15.08
CA ALA A 130 0.42 -7.72 -16.27
C ALA A 130 1.87 -7.30 -15.93
N ALA A 131 2.06 -6.23 -15.14
CA ALA A 131 3.39 -5.77 -14.77
C ALA A 131 4.14 -6.75 -13.84
N ILE A 132 3.44 -7.34 -12.87
CA ILE A 132 4.01 -8.35 -11.96
C ILE A 132 4.44 -9.58 -12.76
N THR A 133 3.59 -10.06 -13.67
CA THR A 133 3.89 -11.24 -14.49
C THR A 133 4.97 -10.98 -15.54
N ALA A 134 5.02 -9.79 -16.13
CA ALA A 134 6.00 -9.46 -17.17
C ALA A 134 7.38 -9.05 -16.63
N VAL A 135 7.44 -8.41 -15.45
CA VAL A 135 8.69 -7.86 -14.89
C VAL A 135 9.12 -8.62 -13.65
N CYS A 136 8.26 -8.69 -12.63
CA CYS A 136 8.63 -9.23 -11.32
C CYS A 136 8.86 -10.74 -11.38
N LEU A 137 8.06 -11.49 -12.12
CA LEU A 137 8.19 -12.95 -12.20
C LEU A 137 9.48 -13.39 -12.92
N PRO A 138 9.84 -12.88 -14.11
CA PRO A 138 11.13 -13.20 -14.73
C PRO A 138 12.32 -12.77 -13.87
N ALA A 139 12.24 -11.59 -13.25
CA ALA A 139 13.24 -11.08 -12.33
C ALA A 139 13.43 -12.00 -11.11
N LEU A 140 12.35 -12.53 -10.55
CA LEU A 140 12.40 -13.51 -9.47
C LEU A 140 13.06 -14.83 -9.92
N VAL A 141 12.66 -15.37 -11.07
CA VAL A 141 13.21 -16.61 -11.62
C VAL A 141 14.70 -16.48 -11.91
N ASP A 142 15.14 -15.40 -12.57
CA ASP A 142 16.55 -15.16 -12.83
C ASP A 142 17.34 -14.99 -11.53
N GLY A 143 16.80 -14.27 -10.55
CA GLY A 143 17.41 -14.14 -9.22
C GLY A 143 17.61 -15.50 -8.53
N ILE A 144 16.63 -16.40 -8.61
CA ILE A 144 16.74 -17.77 -8.08
C ILE A 144 17.83 -18.55 -8.83
N CYS A 145 17.92 -18.44 -10.15
CA CYS A 145 18.98 -19.07 -10.95
C CYS A 145 20.38 -18.55 -10.56
N VAL A 146 20.53 -17.23 -10.37
CA VAL A 146 21.77 -16.61 -9.90
C VAL A 146 22.15 -17.16 -8.52
N ARG A 147 21.18 -17.26 -7.61
CA ARG A 147 21.38 -17.86 -6.28
C ARG A 147 21.85 -19.32 -6.38
N ALA A 148 21.22 -20.13 -7.23
CA ALA A 148 21.60 -21.52 -7.43
C ALA A 148 23.06 -21.63 -7.89
N ARG A 149 23.47 -20.81 -8.88
CA ARG A 149 24.86 -20.75 -9.36
C ARG A 149 25.86 -20.38 -8.26
N LYS A 150 25.55 -19.38 -7.42
CA LYS A 150 26.42 -19.00 -6.28
C LYS A 150 26.59 -20.16 -5.28
N ARG A 151 25.53 -20.94 -5.05
CA ARG A 151 25.57 -22.11 -4.17
C ARG A 151 26.50 -23.19 -4.72
N TYR A 152 26.49 -23.46 -6.03
CA TYR A 152 27.41 -24.42 -6.66
C TYR A 152 28.89 -23.97 -6.60
N GLN A 153 29.13 -22.67 -6.53
CA GLN A 153 30.48 -22.10 -6.43
C GLN A 153 31.01 -22.04 -4.98
N PHE A 154 30.29 -22.60 -4.00
CA PHE A 154 30.65 -22.56 -2.58
C PHE A 154 30.99 -21.15 -2.07
N GLN A 155 30.34 -20.12 -2.62
CA GLN A 155 30.56 -18.74 -2.17
C GLN A 155 30.14 -18.61 -0.70
N ALA A 156 31.03 -18.09 0.15
CA ALA A 156 30.75 -17.90 1.57
C ALA A 156 29.54 -17.00 1.79
N SER A 157 28.65 -17.39 2.70
CA SER A 157 27.45 -16.62 2.99
C SER A 157 27.77 -15.39 3.82
N ASN A 158 27.42 -14.21 3.31
CA ASN A 158 27.54 -12.96 4.08
C ASN A 158 26.22 -12.70 4.85
N PRO A 159 26.22 -12.74 6.20
CA PRO A 159 25.01 -12.57 7.00
C PRO A 159 24.36 -11.19 6.82
N LEU A 160 25.15 -10.16 6.49
CA LEU A 160 24.64 -8.82 6.21
C LEU A 160 23.79 -8.82 4.93
N VAL A 161 24.28 -9.47 3.87
CA VAL A 161 23.59 -9.56 2.58
C VAL A 161 22.28 -10.35 2.71
N PHE A 162 22.26 -11.41 3.52
CA PHE A 162 21.04 -12.14 3.85
C PHE A 162 20.01 -11.26 4.57
N ASN A 163 20.43 -10.50 5.59
CA ASN A 163 19.49 -9.66 6.33
C ASN A 163 18.92 -8.54 5.43
N VAL A 164 19.77 -7.89 4.63
CA VAL A 164 19.32 -6.83 3.70
C VAL A 164 18.38 -7.40 2.63
N SER A 165 18.68 -8.55 2.03
CA SER A 165 17.77 -9.21 1.06
C SER A 165 16.42 -9.56 1.66
N THR A 166 16.38 -9.99 2.93
CA THR A 166 15.13 -10.23 3.65
C THR A 166 14.34 -8.94 3.83
N HIS A 167 14.97 -7.84 4.24
CA HIS A 167 14.31 -6.54 4.33
C HIS A 167 13.82 -6.05 2.97
N THR A 168 14.61 -6.20 1.91
CA THR A 168 14.21 -5.81 0.56
C THR A 168 12.98 -6.60 0.10
N ALA A 169 12.92 -7.91 0.33
CA ALA A 169 11.75 -8.72 -0.01
C ALA A 169 10.50 -8.26 0.75
N VAL A 170 10.62 -7.99 2.05
CA VAL A 170 9.52 -7.45 2.86
C VAL A 170 9.06 -6.08 2.35
N MET A 171 10.01 -5.20 1.99
CA MET A 171 9.71 -3.89 1.42
C MET A 171 8.99 -4.00 0.07
N VAL A 172 9.40 -4.91 -0.82
CA VAL A 172 8.73 -5.11 -2.13
C VAL A 172 7.25 -5.46 -1.92
N ILE A 173 6.95 -6.35 -0.98
CA ILE A 173 5.55 -6.73 -0.65
C ILE A 173 4.78 -5.54 -0.08
N GLY A 174 5.36 -4.81 0.88
CA GLY A 174 4.71 -3.63 1.47
C GLY A 174 4.46 -2.51 0.46
N LEU A 175 5.44 -2.26 -0.42
CA LEU A 175 5.33 -1.25 -1.45
C LEU A 175 4.22 -1.55 -2.45
N LEU A 176 3.99 -2.82 -2.82
CA LEU A 176 2.87 -3.19 -3.69
C LEU A 176 1.51 -2.79 -3.12
N VAL A 177 1.31 -2.95 -1.80
CA VAL A 177 0.09 -2.52 -1.11
C VAL A 177 -0.03 -0.99 -1.05
N TYR A 178 1.11 -0.30 -1.06
CA TYR A 178 1.19 1.15 -0.90
C TYR A 178 0.89 1.93 -2.19
N ILE A 179 1.18 1.39 -3.37
CA ILE A 179 1.04 2.13 -4.65
C ILE A 179 -0.35 2.76 -4.83
N PRO A 180 -1.48 2.05 -4.58
CA PRO A 180 -2.81 2.65 -4.79
C PRO A 180 -3.09 3.81 -3.82
N LEU A 181 -2.30 3.94 -2.75
CA LEU A 181 -2.46 4.96 -1.71
C LEU A 181 -1.59 6.21 -1.94
N ILE A 182 -0.79 6.22 -3.02
CA ILE A 182 0.07 7.36 -3.38
C ILE A 182 -0.78 8.61 -3.67
N PRO A 183 -0.45 9.79 -3.12
CA PRO A 183 -1.28 11.00 -3.30
C PRO A 183 -1.26 11.55 -4.74
N PHE A 184 -0.23 11.22 -5.51
CA PHE A 184 -0.02 11.71 -6.87
C PHE A 184 -0.81 10.91 -7.92
N ALA A 185 -1.02 11.54 -9.07
CA ALA A 185 -1.62 10.89 -10.23
C ALA A 185 -0.73 9.74 -10.74
N LEU A 186 -1.29 8.54 -10.83
CA LEU A 186 -0.66 7.35 -11.38
C LEU A 186 -0.74 7.40 -12.92
N THR A 187 0.25 8.04 -13.54
CA THR A 187 0.43 8.01 -15.00
C THR A 187 1.26 6.79 -15.44
N PRO A 188 1.30 6.44 -16.74
CA PRO A 188 2.02 5.25 -17.21
C PRO A 188 3.50 5.23 -16.82
N VAL A 189 4.15 6.39 -16.82
CA VAL A 189 5.59 6.52 -16.57
C VAL A 189 5.95 6.21 -15.10
N PRO A 190 5.35 6.86 -14.07
CA PRO A 190 5.54 6.49 -12.67
C PRO A 190 5.21 5.02 -12.39
N VAL A 191 4.12 4.49 -12.95
CA VAL A 191 3.74 3.08 -12.75
C VAL A 191 4.81 2.16 -13.31
N ALA A 192 5.27 2.38 -14.55
CA ALA A 192 6.32 1.58 -15.17
C ALA A 192 7.65 1.68 -14.41
N ALA A 193 8.05 2.89 -14.00
CA ALA A 193 9.26 3.11 -13.21
C ALA A 193 9.21 2.37 -11.87
N PHE A 194 8.06 2.42 -11.18
CA PHE A 194 7.87 1.71 -9.92
C PHE A 194 7.94 0.19 -10.10
N MET A 195 7.31 -0.35 -11.15
CA MET A 195 7.34 -1.78 -11.45
C MET A 195 8.75 -2.26 -11.83
N GLY A 196 9.49 -1.47 -12.60
CA GLY A 196 10.90 -1.75 -12.91
C GLY A 196 11.75 -1.79 -11.65
N PHE A 197 11.58 -0.80 -10.77
CA PHE A 197 12.28 -0.76 -9.49
C PHE A 197 11.95 -1.96 -8.60
N LEU A 198 10.66 -2.32 -8.47
CA LEU A 198 10.24 -3.51 -7.73
C LEU A 198 10.82 -4.80 -8.31
N GLY A 199 10.83 -4.93 -9.64
CA GLY A 199 11.43 -6.08 -10.32
C GLY A 199 12.92 -6.22 -10.00
N LEU A 200 13.68 -5.13 -10.08
CA LEU A 200 15.10 -5.11 -9.72
C LEU A 200 15.34 -5.44 -8.24
N ALA A 201 14.54 -4.86 -7.35
CA ALA A 201 14.63 -5.12 -5.91
C ALA A 201 14.31 -6.60 -5.60
N LEU A 202 13.30 -7.17 -6.27
CA LEU A 202 12.93 -8.57 -6.11
C LEU A 202 14.01 -9.52 -6.66
N TRP A 203 14.55 -9.24 -7.84
CA TRP A 203 15.70 -9.97 -8.40
C TRP A 203 16.88 -9.95 -7.44
N TRP A 204 17.22 -8.77 -6.94
CA TRP A 204 18.35 -8.60 -6.02
C TRP A 204 18.12 -9.36 -4.71
N ALA A 205 16.92 -9.29 -4.13
CA ALA A 205 16.57 -10.06 -2.94
C ALA A 205 16.68 -11.57 -3.20
N ALA A 206 16.09 -12.05 -4.30
CA ALA A 206 16.09 -13.46 -4.68
C ALA A 206 17.49 -14.02 -4.93
N ALA A 207 18.36 -13.23 -5.59
CA ALA A 207 19.75 -13.58 -5.90
C ALA A 207 20.66 -13.67 -4.66
N ASN A 208 20.21 -13.15 -3.52
CA ASN A 208 21.02 -12.96 -2.32
C ASN A 208 20.42 -13.62 -1.07
N PHE A 209 19.23 -14.22 -1.14
CA PHE A 209 18.69 -15.09 -0.10
C PHE A 209 19.56 -16.34 0.07
N GLN A 210 20.63 -16.26 0.86
CA GLN A 210 21.42 -17.41 1.25
C GLN A 210 20.97 -17.87 2.63
N THR A 211 20.41 -19.06 2.72
CA THR A 211 20.24 -19.75 4.00
C THR A 211 21.65 -20.07 4.49
N GLY A 212 22.10 -19.39 5.56
CA GLY A 212 23.30 -19.80 6.29
C GLY A 212 23.17 -21.28 6.61
N VAL A 213 24.18 -22.06 6.23
CA VAL A 213 24.34 -23.45 6.70
C VAL A 213 24.85 -23.40 8.12
#